data_AF-A0A1J3J4W7-F1
#
_entry.id   AF-A0A1J3J4W7-F1
#
_cell.length_a   1.000
_cell.length_b   1.000
_cell.length_c   1.000
_cell.angle_alpha   90.00
_cell.angle_beta   90.00
_cell.angle_gamma   90.00
#
_symmetry.space_group_name_H-M   'P 1'
#
loop_
_entity.id
_entity.type
_entity.pdbx_description
1 polymer ?
#
loop_
_entity_poly.entity_id
_entity_poly.type
_entity_poly.pdbx_seq_one_letter_code
_entity_poly.pdbx_strand_id
1 'polypeptide(L)'
;GVVRNYGKLLLEMVSIVPDGDVCFFVSYSHMDNILATWNETGILDKISQHKLVFIESQDVAKTVDTVDNYRRACDCGRGAVFFSV
;
A
#
# COMPACT_ATOMS: atom_id res chain seq x y z
N GLY A 1 10.25 6.44 15.32
CA GLY A 1 9.19 6.07 16.28
C GLY A 1 7.86 5.87 15.59
N VAL A 2 7.24 6.95 15.11
CA VAL A 2 5.88 6.93 14.56
C VAL A 2 5.77 6.24 13.20
N VAL A 3 6.65 6.55 12.23
CA VAL A 3 6.64 5.94 10.88
C VAL A 3 6.71 4.41 10.94
N ARG A 4 7.56 3.86 11.82
CA ARG A 4 7.66 2.41 12.03
C ARG A 4 6.41 1.83 12.68
N ASN A 5 5.75 2.56 13.58
CA ASN A 5 4.52 2.10 14.23
C ASN A 5 3.37 2.00 13.23
N TYR A 6 3.23 2.97 12.32
CA TYR A 6 2.26 2.86 11.22
C TYR A 6 2.56 1.67 10.31
N GLY A 7 3.84 1.42 9.99
CA GLY A 7 4.21 0.26 9.17
C GLY A 7 3.90 -1.08 9.86
N LYS A 8 4.08 -1.16 11.19
CA LYS A 8 3.68 -2.33 11.97
C LYS A 8 2.17 -2.52 12.01
N LEU A 9 1.42 -1.44 12.28
CA LEU A 9 -0.04 -1.48 12.26
C LEU A 9 -0.55 -2.00 10.92
N LEU A 10 -0.04 -1.45 9.82
CA LEU A 10 -0.43 -1.90 8.49
C LEU A 10 -0.05 -3.37 8.26
N LEU A 11 1.16 -3.80 8.66
CA LEU A 11 1.58 -5.19 8.53
C LEU A 11 0.64 -6.16 9.29
N GLU A 12 0.16 -5.77 10.46
CA GLU A 12 -0.83 -6.55 11.21
C GLU A 12 -2.17 -6.58 10.47
N MET A 13 -2.64 -5.45 9.95
CA MET A 13 -3.91 -5.35 9.20
C MET A 13 -3.90 -6.20 7.93
N VAL A 14 -2.86 -6.13 7.10
CA VAL A 14 -2.79 -6.88 5.83
C VAL A 14 -2.73 -8.40 6.04
N SER A 15 -2.39 -8.86 7.25
CA SER A 15 -2.36 -10.28 7.61
C SER A 15 -3.73 -10.85 8.02
N ILE A 16 -4.68 -9.98 8.41
CA ILE A 16 -5.99 -10.38 8.93
C ILE A 16 -7.16 -9.93 8.04
N VAL A 17 -7.03 -8.79 7.36
CA VAL A 17 -8.08 -8.26 6.48
C VAL A 17 -8.00 -9.00 5.15
N PRO A 18 -9.08 -9.66 4.68
CA PRO A 18 -9.07 -10.30 3.38
C PRO A 18 -9.05 -9.28 2.23
N ASP A 19 -8.63 -9.72 1.06
CA ASP A 19 -8.75 -8.98 -0.20
C ASP A 19 -8.07 -7.59 -0.19
N GLY A 20 -8.79 -6.51 0.07
CA GLY A 20 -8.30 -5.14 -0.15
C GLY A 20 -8.08 -4.31 1.12
N ASP A 21 -6.94 -3.63 1.19
CA ASP A 21 -6.69 -2.51 2.10
C ASP A 21 -6.46 -1.22 1.29
N VAL A 22 -7.02 -0.11 1.76
CA VAL A 22 -6.75 1.23 1.20
C VAL A 22 -6.19 2.13 2.30
N CYS A 23 -5.03 2.72 2.05
CA CYS A 23 -4.28 3.53 3.00
C CYS A 23 -4.09 4.94 2.45
N PHE A 24 -4.75 5.91 3.08
CA PHE A 24 -4.67 7.33 2.68
C PHE A 24 -3.58 8.08 3.44
N PHE A 25 -2.77 8.84 2.71
CA PHE A 25 -1.75 9.75 3.24
C PHE A 25 -2.21 11.20 3.08
N VAL A 26 -1.69 12.08 3.93
CA VAL A 26 -2.10 13.51 3.92
C VAL A 26 -1.57 14.31 2.73
N SER A 27 -0.55 13.79 2.02
CA SER A 27 0.04 14.38 0.82
C SER A 27 0.95 13.37 0.11
N TYR A 28 1.21 13.58 -1.19
CA TYR A 28 2.18 12.77 -1.94
C TYR A 28 3.58 12.83 -1.32
N SER A 29 4.03 14.01 -0.87
CA SER A 29 5.32 14.16 -0.21
C SER A 29 5.40 13.37 1.10
N HIS A 30 4.32 13.26 1.86
CA HIS A 30 4.29 12.45 3.08
C HIS A 30 4.29 10.95 2.75
N MET A 31 3.52 10.54 1.73
CA MET A 31 3.50 9.18 1.22
C MET A 31 4.91 8.73 0.77
N ASP A 32 5.56 9.50 -0.10
CA ASP A 32 6.89 9.18 -0.64
C ASP A 32 7.93 9.02 0.49
N ASN A 33 7.94 9.94 1.46
CA ASN A 33 8.85 9.87 2.61
C ASN A 33 8.63 8.63 3.47
N ILE A 34 7.37 8.26 3.73
CA ILE A 34 7.04 7.05 4.50
C ILE A 34 7.41 5.80 3.71
N LEU A 35 7.04 5.72 2.42
CA LEU A 35 7.32 4.57 1.57
C LEU A 35 8.83 4.35 1.41
N ALA A 36 9.62 5.42 1.24
CA ALA A 36 11.07 5.34 1.22
C ALA A 36 11.62 4.73 2.53
N THR A 37 11.15 5.22 3.68
CA THR A 37 11.55 4.68 4.99
C THR A 37 11.15 3.20 5.15
N TRP A 38 9.95 2.83 4.70
CA TRP A 38 9.46 1.44 4.77
C TRP A 38 10.19 0.50 3.81
N ASN A 39 10.64 1.01 2.66
CA ASN A 39 11.50 0.29 1.74
C ASN A 39 12.86 0.01 2.39
N GLU A 40 13.53 1.04 2.92
CA GLU A 40 14.83 0.91 3.58
C GLU A 40 14.81 -0.03 4.80
N THR A 41 13.69 -0.05 5.52
CA THR A 41 13.52 -0.89 6.72
C THR A 41 12.95 -2.29 6.44
N GLY A 42 12.66 -2.61 5.17
CA GLY A 42 12.09 -3.90 4.74
C GLY A 42 10.64 -4.13 5.19
N ILE A 43 9.91 -3.08 5.56
CA ILE A 43 8.49 -3.16 5.91
C ILE A 43 7.65 -3.41 4.66
N LEU A 44 7.97 -2.72 3.54
CA LEU A 44 7.25 -2.94 2.28
C LEU A 44 7.40 -4.36 1.75
N ASP A 45 8.57 -4.97 1.92
CA ASP A 45 8.80 -6.37 1.54
C ASP A 45 7.89 -7.31 2.34
N LYS A 46 7.76 -7.07 3.65
CA LYS A 46 6.87 -7.86 4.52
C LYS A 46 5.40 -7.67 4.18
N ILE A 47 4.98 -6.47 3.83
CA ILE A 47 3.62 -6.21 3.33
C ILE A 47 3.41 -6.97 2.01
N SER A 48 4.38 -6.92 1.10
CA SER A 48 4.32 -7.56 -0.22
C SER A 48 4.22 -9.10 -0.15
N GLN A 49 4.74 -9.70 0.93
CA GLN A 49 4.55 -11.13 1.21
C GLN A 49 3.08 -11.50 1.49
N HIS A 50 2.28 -10.55 2.00
CA HIS A 50 0.85 -10.77 2.29
C HIS A 50 -0.02 -10.36 1.11
N LYS A 51 0.18 -9.17 0.54
CA LYS A 51 -0.69 -8.56 -0.48
C LYS A 51 0.11 -7.82 -1.54
N LEU A 52 -0.44 -7.67 -2.75
CA LEU A 52 0.18 -6.85 -3.79
C LEU A 52 0.11 -5.37 -3.41
N VAL A 53 1.18 -4.62 -3.64
CA VAL A 53 1.25 -3.19 -3.32
C VAL A 53 1.03 -2.36 -4.58
N PHE A 54 0.10 -1.42 -4.49
CA PHE A 54 -0.22 -0.44 -5.52
C PHE A 54 -0.07 0.96 -4.93
N ILE A 55 0.55 1.87 -5.68
CA ILE A 55 0.83 3.24 -5.24
C ILE A 55 0.20 4.20 -6.24
N GLU A 56 -0.61 5.11 -5.74
CA GLU A 56 -1.18 6.19 -6.53
C GLU A 56 -0.07 7.09 -7.10
N SER A 57 -0.26 7.54 -8.34
CA SER A 57 0.62 8.50 -8.98
C SER A 57 -0.10 9.82 -9.25
N GLN A 58 0.65 10.90 -9.45
CA GLN A 58 0.07 12.18 -9.89
C GLN A 58 -0.41 12.16 -11.36
N ASP A 59 -0.03 11.13 -12.13
CA ASP A 59 -0.49 10.93 -13.50
C ASP A 59 -1.83 10.18 -13.49
N VAL A 60 -2.90 10.88 -13.90
CA VAL A 60 -4.27 10.35 -13.90
C VAL A 60 -4.38 9.05 -14.70
N ALA A 61 -3.68 8.94 -15.85
CA ALA A 61 -3.77 7.74 -16.68
C ALA A 61 -3.19 6.52 -15.95
N LYS A 62 -2.02 6.68 -15.31
CA LYS A 62 -1.40 5.63 -14.50
C LYS A 62 -2.23 5.29 -13.27
N THR A 63 -2.91 6.27 -12.68
CA THR A 63 -3.77 6.03 -11.51
C THR A 63 -4.98 5.19 -11.88
N VAL A 64 -5.60 5.41 -13.05
CA VAL A 64 -6.70 4.55 -13.54
C VAL A 64 -6.22 3.10 -13.69
N ASP A 65 -5.09 2.89 -14.36
CA ASP A 65 -4.52 1.54 -14.54
C ASP A 65 -4.18 0.88 -13.19
N THR A 66 -3.69 1.67 -12.23
CA THR A 66 -3.33 1.19 -10.89
C THR A 66 -4.57 0.74 -10.12
N VAL A 67 -5.65 1.51 -10.16
CA VAL A 67 -6.92 1.19 -9.49
C VAL A 67 -7.56 -0.07 -10.11
N ASP A 68 -7.50 -0.22 -11.43
CA ASP A 68 -8.02 -1.42 -12.10
C ASP A 68 -7.22 -2.67 -11.73
N ASN A 69 -5.90 -2.58 -11.64
CA ASN A 69 -5.07 -3.70 -11.18
C ASN A 69 -5.28 -4.03 -9.70
N TYR A 70 -5.50 -3.03 -8.84
CA TYR A 70 -5.90 -3.22 -7.44
C TYR A 70 -7.20 -4.04 -7.35
N ARG A 71 -8.24 -3.64 -8.10
CA ARG A 71 -9.52 -4.37 -8.12
C ARG A 71 -9.33 -5.82 -8.54
N ARG A 72 -8.61 -6.06 -9.63
CA ARG A 72 -8.35 -7.42 -10.13
C ARG A 72 -7.60 -8.29 -9.11
N ALA A 73 -6.67 -7.72 -8.35
CA ALA A 73 -5.94 -8.42 -7.31
C ALA A 73 -6.84 -8.81 -6.12
N CYS A 74 -7.81 -7.95 -5.76
CA CYS A 74 -8.83 -8.27 -4.78
C CYS A 74 -9.78 -9.36 -5.29
N ASP A 75 -10.31 -9.21 -6.51
CA ASP A 75 -11.30 -10.14 -7.09
C ASP A 75 -10.75 -11.56 -7.33
N CYS A 76 -9.43 -11.71 -7.49
CA CYS A 76 -8.78 -13.02 -7.67
C CYS A 76 -8.32 -13.66 -6.34
N GLY A 77 -8.58 -13.03 -5.20
CA GLY A 77 -8.22 -13.53 -3.86
C GLY A 77 -6.73 -13.44 -3.54
N ARG A 78 -5.90 -12.81 -4.40
CA ARG A 78 -4.49 -12.53 -4.08
C ARG A 78 -4.37 -11.46 -3.00
N GLY A 79 -5.31 -10.51 -3.01
CA GLY A 79 -5.36 -9.36 -2.12
C GLY A 79 -4.36 -8.26 -2.49
N ALA A 80 -4.71 -7.03 -2.11
CA ALA A 80 -3.95 -5.84 -2.46
C ALA A 80 -4.01 -4.75 -1.38
N VAL A 81 -2.96 -3.93 -1.34
CA VAL A 81 -2.88 -2.68 -0.59
C VAL A 81 -2.75 -1.55 -1.58
N PHE A 82 -3.62 -0.55 -1.49
CA PHE A 82 -3.53 0.67 -2.30
C PHE A 82 -3.15 1.87 -1.43
N PHE A 83 -1.98 2.45 -1.71
CA PHE A 83 -1.50 3.69 -1.09
C PHE A 83 -1.96 4.89 -1.92
N SER A 84 -2.75 5.77 -1.30
CA SER A 84 -3.46 6.87 -1.96
C SER A 84 -3.33 8.17 -1.17
N VAL A 85 -3.63 9.31 -1.79
CA VAL A 85 -3.66 10.64 -1.15
C VAL A 85 -5.07 11.20 -1.18
#